data_AF-A0A7S3E798-F1
#
_entry.id   AF-A0A7S3E798-F1
#
_cell.length_a   1.000
_cell.length_b   1.000
_cell.length_c   1.000
_cell.angle_alpha   90.00
_cell.angle_beta   90.00
_cell.angle_gamma   90.00
#
_symmetry.space_group_name_H-M   'P 1'
#
loop_
_entity.id
_entity.type
_entity.pdbx_description
1 polymer ?
#
loop_
_entity_poly.entity_id
_entity_poly.type
_entity_poly.pdbx_seq_one_letter_code
_entity_poly.pdbx_strand_id
1 'polypeptide(L)'
;MEEPFYLMRALWSFFSPYETETLKVIYPLNSDQIYIQEGDPDFAKVERSYIFLGPYYKIAPYSEKLFTARFREKGPLLKMSLFEKKISISHWGAATVVEEVTIRNVGAKVTKFSRLQHFGAEQRGGMVNTAKSLPVYLPKDAYNVYYEDLIGNITSSSLREPTARGRYFEPFFRFPLLGGWKNYYWFGYTMPLPSALKRHNGVYMVKVSAQPTVSDPLQVDKAFFRVMLPEGAYDVKLVETEPSVKALEVEKYYPTLSYLGKKQFSVERSDFVADPASPATIYIFYRFSSIHLLVPIAVLALILFAILVLVLVRRCRPVLL
;
A
#
# COMPACT_ATOMS: atom_id res chain seq x y z
N MET A 1 6.27 19.09 -23.79
CA MET A 1 6.91 17.87 -23.28
C MET A 1 6.63 16.79 -24.30
N GLU A 2 7.62 15.96 -24.61
CA GLU A 2 7.44 14.84 -25.54
C GLU A 2 6.68 13.71 -24.85
N GLU A 3 5.81 13.05 -25.60
CA GLU A 3 5.02 11.90 -25.13
C GLU A 3 5.85 10.63 -25.28
N PRO A 4 6.00 9.81 -24.23
CA PRO A 4 6.83 8.62 -24.32
C PRO A 4 6.15 7.51 -25.12
N PHE A 5 6.97 6.78 -25.85
CA PHE A 5 6.60 5.51 -26.47
C PHE A 5 7.16 4.37 -25.64
N TYR A 6 6.34 3.35 -25.44
CA TYR A 6 6.72 2.11 -24.77
C TYR A 6 6.71 0.97 -25.78
N LEU A 7 7.59 0.01 -25.54
CA LEU A 7 7.71 -1.21 -26.33
C LEU A 7 7.20 -2.37 -25.49
N MET A 8 6.16 -3.04 -25.99
CA MET A 8 5.60 -4.26 -25.41
C MET A 8 6.04 -5.44 -26.25
N ARG A 9 6.61 -6.45 -25.59
CA ARG A 9 6.90 -7.75 -26.18
C ARG A 9 5.98 -8.77 -25.51
N ALA A 10 5.09 -9.39 -26.29
CA ALA A 10 4.05 -10.28 -25.78
C ALA A 10 3.87 -11.52 -26.66
N LEU A 11 3.30 -12.57 -26.10
CA LEU A 11 3.04 -13.84 -26.80
C LEU A 11 1.73 -13.74 -27.59
N TRP A 12 1.77 -13.90 -28.90
CA TRP A 12 0.54 -14.05 -29.67
C TRP A 12 0.07 -15.50 -29.76
N SER A 13 0.95 -16.46 -29.47
CA SER A 13 0.57 -17.87 -29.30
C SER A 13 0.10 -18.14 -27.87
N PHE A 14 -0.75 -19.16 -27.72
CA PHE A 14 -1.20 -19.63 -26.42
C PHE A 14 -0.25 -20.71 -25.90
N PHE A 15 0.49 -20.41 -24.84
CA PHE A 15 1.38 -21.36 -24.20
C PHE A 15 0.57 -22.38 -23.40
N SER A 16 0.27 -23.52 -24.03
CA SER A 16 -0.52 -24.59 -23.41
C SER A 16 0.01 -25.98 -23.79
N PRO A 17 -0.15 -26.99 -22.93
CA PRO A 17 0.27 -28.36 -23.23
C PRO A 17 -0.61 -29.04 -24.29
N TYR A 18 -1.69 -28.39 -24.74
CA TYR A 18 -2.66 -28.94 -25.68
C TYR A 18 -2.56 -28.27 -27.04
N GLU A 19 -2.93 -29.01 -28.08
CA GLU A 19 -3.11 -28.44 -29.42
C GLU A 19 -4.33 -27.50 -29.40
N THR A 20 -4.17 -26.31 -29.96
CA THR A 20 -5.25 -25.31 -30.03
C THR A 20 -5.81 -25.24 -31.44
N GLU A 21 -7.10 -25.56 -31.60
CA GLU A 21 -7.75 -25.55 -32.92
C GLU A 21 -7.87 -24.14 -33.51
N THR A 22 -8.33 -23.18 -32.71
CA THR A 22 -8.51 -21.78 -33.10
C THR A 22 -8.06 -20.85 -31.98
N LEU A 23 -7.27 -19.82 -32.31
CA LEU A 23 -6.84 -18.79 -31.36
C LEU A 23 -7.09 -17.39 -31.91
N LYS A 24 -7.69 -16.54 -31.09
CA LYS A 24 -7.79 -15.10 -31.31
C LYS A 24 -7.31 -14.40 -30.05
N VAL A 25 -6.33 -13.51 -30.19
CA VAL A 25 -5.76 -12.76 -29.06
C VAL A 25 -6.13 -11.28 -29.21
N ILE A 26 -6.53 -10.67 -28.10
CA ILE A 26 -6.92 -9.26 -28.05
C ILE A 26 -6.13 -8.59 -26.94
N TYR A 27 -5.34 -7.58 -27.28
CA TYR A 27 -4.64 -6.74 -26.32
C TYR A 27 -5.31 -5.38 -26.19
N PRO A 28 -6.00 -5.09 -25.07
CA PRO A 28 -6.44 -3.75 -24.76
C PRO A 28 -5.23 -2.91 -24.31
N LEU A 29 -5.04 -1.75 -24.94
CA LEU A 29 -4.02 -0.77 -24.60
C LEU A 29 -4.69 0.57 -24.31
N ASN A 30 -4.14 1.35 -23.38
CA ASN A 30 -4.62 2.70 -23.10
C ASN A 30 -3.98 3.72 -24.07
N SER A 31 -4.03 3.42 -25.37
CA SER A 31 -3.41 4.22 -26.43
C SER A 31 -4.20 4.10 -27.71
N ASP A 32 -4.26 5.17 -28.50
CA ASP A 32 -4.78 5.19 -29.87
C ASP A 32 -3.67 5.12 -30.92
N GLN A 33 -2.40 5.23 -30.49
CA GLN A 33 -1.24 5.22 -31.37
C GLN A 33 -0.39 3.99 -31.11
N ILE A 34 -0.66 2.96 -31.89
CA ILE A 34 -0.03 1.63 -31.77
C ILE A 34 0.61 1.28 -33.11
N TYR A 35 1.86 0.84 -33.05
CA TYR A 35 2.68 0.44 -34.19
C TYR A 35 3.24 -0.95 -33.92
N ILE A 36 2.88 -1.93 -34.76
CA ILE A 36 3.47 -3.27 -34.68
C ILE A 36 4.84 -3.22 -35.37
N GLN A 37 5.89 -3.66 -34.67
CA GLN A 37 7.27 -3.63 -35.18
C GLN A 37 7.73 -4.99 -35.68
N GLU A 38 7.50 -6.04 -34.89
CA GLU A 38 7.99 -7.41 -35.15
C GLU A 38 6.96 -8.45 -34.70
N GLY A 39 6.99 -9.65 -35.29
CA GLY A 39 5.99 -10.71 -35.06
C GLY A 39 5.01 -10.83 -36.23
N ASP A 40 4.36 -12.00 -36.35
CA ASP A 40 3.54 -12.45 -37.50
C ASP A 40 2.49 -11.39 -37.93
N PRO A 41 2.81 -10.54 -38.93
CA PRO A 41 2.07 -9.33 -39.24
C PRO A 41 0.84 -9.59 -40.12
N ASP A 42 0.68 -10.80 -40.66
CA ASP A 42 -0.32 -11.07 -41.70
C ASP A 42 -1.77 -10.99 -41.17
N PHE A 43 -1.98 -11.28 -39.87
CA PHE A 43 -3.30 -11.26 -39.23
C PHE A 43 -3.43 -10.22 -38.12
N ALA A 44 -2.47 -9.31 -37.98
CA ALA A 44 -2.48 -8.32 -36.92
C ALA A 44 -3.25 -7.05 -37.35
N LYS A 45 -4.35 -6.75 -36.67
CA LYS A 45 -5.17 -5.55 -36.91
C LYS A 45 -5.17 -4.66 -35.67
N VAL A 46 -4.84 -3.39 -35.86
CA VAL A 46 -4.98 -2.37 -34.81
C VAL A 46 -6.27 -1.63 -35.05
N GLU A 47 -7.19 -1.66 -34.09
CA GLU A 47 -8.40 -0.83 -34.13
C GLU A 47 -8.50 -0.04 -32.83
N ARG A 48 -8.44 1.30 -32.95
CA ARG A 48 -8.48 2.24 -31.82
C ARG A 48 -7.41 1.89 -30.78
N SER A 49 -7.84 1.23 -29.72
CA SER A 49 -7.08 0.91 -28.51
C SER A 49 -6.88 -0.59 -28.32
N TYR A 50 -7.10 -1.37 -29.38
CA TYR A 50 -7.01 -2.82 -29.35
C TYR A 50 -6.07 -3.31 -30.44
N ILE A 51 -5.23 -4.28 -30.09
CA ILE A 51 -4.51 -5.11 -31.05
C ILE A 51 -5.24 -6.44 -31.15
N PHE A 52 -5.73 -6.76 -32.34
CA PHE A 52 -6.33 -8.04 -32.68
C PHE A 52 -5.31 -8.88 -33.43
N LEU A 53 -5.06 -10.09 -32.94
CA LEU A 53 -4.17 -11.06 -33.57
C LEU A 53 -4.96 -12.32 -33.91
N GLY A 54 -4.80 -12.79 -35.15
CA GLY A 54 -5.50 -13.95 -35.67
C GLY A 54 -6.82 -13.61 -36.38
N PRO A 55 -7.66 -14.61 -36.68
CA PRO A 55 -7.65 -15.97 -36.13
C PRO A 55 -6.48 -16.84 -36.64
N TYR A 56 -5.84 -17.56 -35.73
CA TYR A 56 -4.84 -18.58 -36.03
C TYR A 56 -5.45 -19.98 -35.85
N TYR A 57 -4.99 -20.95 -36.65
CA TYR A 57 -5.51 -22.31 -36.65
C TYR A 57 -4.42 -23.34 -36.37
N LYS A 58 -4.77 -24.42 -35.66
CA LYS A 58 -3.89 -25.58 -35.38
C LYS A 58 -2.54 -25.17 -34.80
N ILE A 59 -2.57 -24.49 -33.65
CA ILE A 59 -1.35 -24.11 -32.93
C ILE A 59 -0.85 -25.32 -32.14
N ALA A 60 0.41 -25.67 -32.37
CA ALA A 60 1.08 -26.75 -31.67
C ALA A 60 1.17 -26.50 -30.15
N PRO A 61 1.21 -27.58 -29.33
CA PRO A 61 1.49 -27.47 -27.90
C PRO A 61 2.77 -26.70 -27.62
N TYR A 62 2.80 -25.97 -26.50
CA TYR A 62 3.93 -25.18 -26.01
C TYR A 62 4.48 -24.16 -27.02
N SER A 63 3.64 -23.65 -27.91
CA SER A 63 4.05 -22.63 -28.87
C SER A 63 4.37 -21.30 -28.17
N GLU A 64 5.58 -20.77 -28.39
CA GLU A 64 6.05 -19.48 -27.87
C GLU A 64 6.41 -18.52 -29.01
N LYS A 65 5.39 -17.97 -29.67
CA LYS A 65 5.56 -16.97 -30.72
C LYS A 65 5.28 -15.58 -30.17
N LEU A 66 6.31 -14.73 -30.23
CA LEU A 66 6.28 -13.37 -29.71
C LEU A 66 5.97 -12.36 -30.81
N PHE A 67 5.35 -11.25 -30.43
CA PHE A 67 5.28 -10.03 -31.22
C PHE A 67 5.72 -8.84 -30.38
N THR A 68 6.13 -7.79 -31.08
CA THR A 68 6.58 -6.53 -30.51
C THR A 68 5.70 -5.41 -31.03
N ALA A 69 5.08 -4.67 -30.12
CA ALA A 69 4.29 -3.50 -30.42
C ALA A 69 4.84 -2.28 -29.68
N ARG A 70 4.97 -1.17 -30.40
CA ARG A 70 5.30 0.14 -29.87
C ARG A 70 4.02 0.95 -29.74
N PHE A 71 3.74 1.49 -28.56
CA PHE A 71 2.54 2.29 -28.33
C PHE A 71 2.86 3.53 -27.50
N ARG A 72 1.99 4.54 -27.59
CA ARG A 72 2.14 5.81 -26.86
C ARG A 72 1.33 5.77 -25.56
N GLU A 73 1.94 6.04 -24.41
CA GLU A 73 1.20 6.17 -23.15
C GLU A 73 1.54 7.51 -22.51
N LYS A 74 0.52 8.31 -22.22
CA LYS A 74 0.69 9.66 -21.66
C LYS A 74 0.68 9.65 -20.14
N GLY A 75 0.05 8.67 -19.53
CA GLY A 75 -0.03 8.51 -18.09
C GLY A 75 1.33 8.26 -17.44
N PRO A 76 1.49 8.63 -16.16
CA PRO A 76 2.66 8.22 -15.39
C PRO A 76 2.61 6.71 -15.13
N LEU A 77 3.75 6.03 -15.28
CA LEU A 77 3.89 4.64 -14.87
C LEU A 77 4.46 4.59 -13.47
N LEU A 78 3.58 4.51 -12.48
CA LEU A 78 3.99 4.49 -11.08
C LEU A 78 4.28 3.06 -10.61
N LYS A 79 5.28 2.93 -9.74
CA LYS A 79 5.66 1.67 -9.12
C LYS A 79 6.11 1.91 -7.68
N MET A 80 5.58 1.15 -6.74
CA MET A 80 6.07 1.15 -5.36
C MET A 80 7.29 0.22 -5.26
N SER A 81 8.46 0.80 -5.02
CA SER A 81 9.70 0.02 -4.85
C SER A 81 9.76 -0.65 -3.49
N LEU A 82 9.29 0.05 -2.46
CA LEU A 82 9.26 -0.43 -1.08
C LEU A 82 8.02 0.14 -0.40
N PHE A 83 7.30 -0.73 0.29
CA PHE A 83 6.10 -0.38 1.01
C PHE A 83 6.13 -1.02 2.39
N GLU A 84 5.76 -0.27 3.43
CA GLU A 84 5.57 -0.82 4.76
C GLU A 84 4.26 -0.32 5.36
N LYS A 85 3.40 -1.24 5.81
CA LYS A 85 2.14 -0.93 6.49
C LYS A 85 2.21 -1.42 7.93
N LYS A 86 2.14 -0.48 8.88
CA LYS A 86 2.10 -0.74 10.31
C LYS A 86 0.68 -0.52 10.83
N ILE A 87 0.11 -1.53 11.46
CA ILE A 87 -1.21 -1.45 12.08
C ILE A 87 -1.02 -1.69 13.57
N SER A 88 -1.36 -0.70 14.39
CA SER A 88 -1.27 -0.78 15.85
C SER A 88 -2.65 -0.78 16.45
N ILE A 89 -2.95 -1.82 17.23
CA ILE A 89 -4.26 -2.01 17.85
C ILE A 89 -4.18 -1.64 19.33
N SER A 90 -5.04 -0.72 19.75
CA SER A 90 -5.15 -0.29 21.13
C SER A 90 -6.55 -0.57 21.67
N HIS A 91 -6.63 -1.42 22.70
CA HIS A 91 -7.88 -1.66 23.42
C HIS A 91 -8.36 -0.45 24.22
N TRP A 92 -7.57 0.63 24.27
CA TRP A 92 -7.99 1.94 24.77
C TRP A 92 -8.95 2.68 23.81
N GLY A 93 -9.25 2.12 22.62
CA GLY A 93 -10.37 2.57 21.80
C GLY A 93 -10.05 2.88 20.33
N ALA A 94 -8.80 2.72 19.91
CA ALA A 94 -8.35 3.12 18.57
C ALA A 94 -7.45 2.07 17.91
N ALA A 95 -7.54 2.02 16.58
CA ALA A 95 -6.56 1.35 15.73
C ALA A 95 -5.89 2.40 14.83
N THR A 96 -4.56 2.41 14.80
CA THR A 96 -3.77 3.35 14.01
C THR A 96 -3.09 2.60 12.87
N VAL A 97 -3.20 3.16 11.66
CA VAL A 97 -2.56 2.64 10.46
C VAL A 97 -1.55 3.67 9.98
N VAL A 98 -0.33 3.21 9.71
CA VAL A 98 0.75 4.02 9.15
C VAL A 98 1.29 3.29 7.93
N GLU A 99 1.35 3.99 6.80
CA GLU A 99 1.90 3.50 5.56
C GLU A 99 3.12 4.33 5.17
N GLU A 100 4.24 3.64 5.03
CA GLU A 100 5.50 4.17 4.53
C GLU A 100 5.65 3.76 3.07
N VAL A 101 5.75 4.76 2.21
CA VAL A 101 5.66 4.57 0.76
C VAL A 101 6.93 5.08 0.10
N THR A 102 7.65 4.18 -0.59
CA THR A 102 8.69 4.54 -1.55
C THR A 102 8.15 4.30 -2.95
N ILE A 103 7.83 5.38 -3.66
CA ILE A 103 7.25 5.33 -5.00
C ILE A 103 8.20 5.93 -6.03
N ARG A 104 8.20 5.38 -7.24
CA ARG A 104 8.94 5.92 -8.38
C ARG A 104 8.07 5.93 -9.62
N ASN A 105 8.32 6.88 -10.51
CA ASN A 105 7.79 6.83 -11.85
C ASN A 105 8.79 6.08 -12.74
N VAL A 106 8.41 4.88 -13.21
CA VAL A 106 9.22 4.01 -14.07
C VAL A 106 9.04 4.32 -15.56
N GLY A 107 8.23 5.33 -15.89
CA GLY A 107 8.11 5.84 -17.25
C GLY A 107 9.41 6.45 -17.77
N ALA A 108 9.40 6.87 -19.03
CA ALA A 108 10.59 7.39 -19.71
C ALA A 108 11.31 8.48 -18.91
N LYS A 109 12.61 8.27 -18.65
CA LYS A 109 13.42 9.13 -17.78
C LYS A 109 13.54 10.54 -18.36
N VAL A 110 13.25 11.55 -17.54
CA VAL A 110 13.45 12.94 -17.93
C VAL A 110 14.95 13.30 -17.93
N THR A 111 15.40 13.99 -18.98
CA THR A 111 16.80 14.43 -19.11
C THR A 111 17.04 15.81 -18.52
N LYS A 112 16.13 16.75 -18.75
CA LYS A 112 16.17 18.13 -18.23
C LYS A 112 14.79 18.55 -17.73
N PHE A 113 14.75 19.25 -16.60
CA PHE A 113 13.51 19.80 -16.04
C PHE A 113 13.52 21.33 -16.12
N SER A 114 12.43 21.90 -16.64
CA SER A 114 12.17 23.35 -16.61
C SER A 114 10.80 23.61 -16.00
N ARG A 115 10.76 24.37 -14.89
CA ARG A 115 9.52 24.71 -14.20
C ARG A 115 8.57 25.52 -15.08
N LEU A 116 9.09 26.44 -15.89
CA LEU A 116 8.30 27.26 -16.81
C LEU A 116 7.62 26.39 -17.89
N GLN A 117 8.37 25.46 -18.48
CA GLN A 117 7.80 24.55 -19.48
C GLN A 117 6.78 23.60 -18.86
N HIS A 118 7.03 23.13 -17.64
CA HIS A 118 6.12 22.28 -16.90
C HIS A 118 4.79 23.00 -16.60
N PHE A 119 4.86 24.21 -16.05
CA PHE A 119 3.69 25.02 -15.74
C PHE A 119 2.90 25.40 -17.00
N GLY A 120 3.58 25.79 -18.08
CA GLY A 120 2.92 26.06 -19.35
C GLY A 120 2.25 24.82 -19.97
N ALA A 121 2.82 23.62 -19.77
CA ALA A 121 2.19 22.37 -20.20
C ALA A 121 0.97 22.02 -19.35
N GLU A 122 1.06 22.22 -18.04
CA GLU A 122 -0.05 22.03 -17.09
C GLU A 122 -1.25 22.92 -17.43
N GLN A 123 -1.04 24.21 -17.69
CA GLN A 123 -2.12 25.13 -18.07
C GLN A 123 -2.82 24.73 -19.38
N ARG A 124 -2.09 24.09 -20.30
CA ARG A 124 -2.64 23.58 -21.57
C ARG A 124 -3.23 22.17 -21.46
N GLY A 125 -3.26 21.58 -20.27
CA GLY A 125 -3.70 20.18 -20.06
C GLY A 125 -2.76 19.14 -20.68
N GLY A 126 -1.54 19.53 -21.05
CA GLY A 126 -0.56 18.69 -21.74
C GLY A 126 0.50 18.10 -20.83
N MET A 127 0.15 17.78 -19.57
CA MET A 127 1.06 17.03 -18.70
C MET A 127 1.17 15.59 -19.17
N VAL A 128 2.40 15.13 -19.35
CA VAL A 128 2.70 13.79 -19.84
C VAL A 128 3.69 13.14 -18.88
N ASN A 129 3.52 11.85 -18.65
CA ASN A 129 4.36 11.02 -17.79
C ASN A 129 4.72 11.70 -16.45
N THR A 130 3.71 12.30 -15.81
CA THR A 130 3.87 13.02 -14.55
C THR A 130 2.75 12.66 -13.59
N ALA A 131 3.11 12.30 -12.35
CA ALA A 131 2.14 12.19 -11.26
C ALA A 131 2.31 13.36 -10.28
N LYS A 132 1.19 13.96 -9.86
CA LYS A 132 1.19 15.01 -8.83
C LYS A 132 0.79 14.49 -7.45
N SER A 133 0.00 13.43 -7.43
CA SER A 133 -0.58 12.85 -6.24
C SER A 133 -0.69 11.34 -6.44
N LEU A 134 -0.88 10.62 -5.34
CA LEU A 134 -1.30 9.22 -5.36
C LEU A 134 -2.57 9.10 -4.51
N PRO A 135 -3.76 9.19 -5.11
CA PRO A 135 -5.00 9.19 -4.35
C PRO A 135 -5.29 7.83 -3.70
N VAL A 136 -5.93 7.86 -2.55
CA VAL A 136 -6.24 6.68 -1.74
C VAL A 136 -7.67 6.76 -1.19
N TYR A 137 -8.29 5.60 -0.96
CA TYR A 137 -9.58 5.50 -0.26
C TYR A 137 -9.38 4.98 1.15
N LEU A 138 -9.60 5.85 2.14
CA LEU A 138 -9.54 5.51 3.55
C LEU A 138 -10.88 4.92 4.03
N PRO A 139 -10.89 4.14 5.13
CA PRO A 139 -12.12 3.75 5.80
C PRO A 139 -13.01 4.97 6.12
N LYS A 140 -14.34 4.78 6.11
CA LYS A 140 -15.31 5.88 6.34
C LYS A 140 -15.11 6.58 7.67
N ASP A 141 -14.79 5.80 8.71
CA ASP A 141 -14.62 6.29 10.08
C ASP A 141 -13.18 6.77 10.35
N ALA A 142 -12.35 6.91 9.31
CA ALA A 142 -10.98 7.39 9.48
C ALA A 142 -10.97 8.85 9.97
N TYR A 143 -10.16 9.10 11.00
CA TYR A 143 -9.89 10.40 11.59
C TYR A 143 -8.39 10.54 11.91
N ASN A 144 -7.95 11.74 12.27
CA ASN A 144 -6.53 12.07 12.49
C ASN A 144 -5.64 11.61 11.33
N VAL A 145 -6.01 12.00 10.11
CA VAL A 145 -5.22 11.74 8.91
C VAL A 145 -4.03 12.69 8.88
N TYR A 146 -2.83 12.16 8.68
CA TYR A 146 -1.61 12.95 8.54
C TYR A 146 -0.78 12.46 7.35
N TYR A 147 0.04 13.35 6.81
CA TYR A 147 0.87 13.10 5.63
C TYR A 147 2.16 13.92 5.72
N GLU A 148 3.27 13.21 5.78
CA GLU A 148 4.58 13.76 6.13
C GLU A 148 5.68 13.12 5.28
N ASP A 149 6.80 13.80 5.14
CA ASP A 149 8.02 13.24 4.57
C ASP A 149 9.22 13.47 5.50
N LEU A 150 10.42 13.15 5.03
CA LEU A 150 11.66 13.22 5.81
C LEU A 150 11.93 14.62 6.39
N ILE A 151 11.41 15.67 5.77
CA ILE A 151 11.59 17.06 6.19
C ILE A 151 10.37 17.63 6.91
N GLY A 152 9.38 16.78 7.21
CA GLY A 152 8.22 17.10 8.04
C GLY A 152 6.90 17.14 7.27
N ASN A 153 5.93 17.86 7.82
CA ASN A 153 4.57 17.87 7.32
C ASN A 153 4.44 18.39 5.87
N ILE A 154 3.54 17.78 5.11
CA ILE A 154 3.15 18.25 3.77
C ILE A 154 1.69 18.74 3.85
N THR A 155 1.52 20.05 3.74
CA THR A 155 0.19 20.67 3.82
C THR A 155 -0.63 20.52 2.54
N SER A 156 0.01 20.21 1.41
CA SER A 156 -0.65 19.97 0.13
C SER A 156 -1.34 18.61 0.11
N SER A 157 -2.50 18.52 0.75
CA SER A 157 -3.36 17.33 0.72
C SER A 157 -4.84 17.74 0.73
N SER A 158 -5.71 16.85 0.25
CA SER A 158 -7.15 17.06 0.26
C SER A 158 -7.86 15.83 0.83
N LEU A 159 -8.62 16.02 1.91
CA LEU A 159 -9.48 15.00 2.48
C LEU A 159 -10.93 15.36 2.21
N ARG A 160 -11.68 14.47 1.55
CA ARG A 160 -13.09 14.67 1.24
C ARG A 160 -13.99 14.03 2.30
N GLU A 161 -15.25 14.44 2.27
CA GLU A 161 -16.30 13.83 3.08
C GLU A 161 -16.48 12.34 2.75
N PRO A 162 -16.88 11.51 3.74
CA PRO A 162 -17.09 10.09 3.53
C PRO A 162 -18.20 9.82 2.51
N THR A 163 -17.94 8.87 1.62
CA THR A 163 -18.91 8.34 0.65
C THR A 163 -19.18 6.85 0.92
N ALA A 164 -20.03 6.22 0.11
CA ALA A 164 -20.23 4.77 0.17
C ALA A 164 -18.93 3.96 0.03
N ARG A 165 -17.94 4.47 -0.73
CA ARG A 165 -16.65 3.82 -1.00
C ARG A 165 -15.59 4.05 0.09
N GLY A 166 -15.80 5.00 1.00
CA GLY A 166 -14.79 5.45 1.96
C GLY A 166 -14.58 6.97 1.92
N ARG A 167 -13.54 7.46 2.60
CA ARG A 167 -13.08 8.86 2.50
C ARG A 167 -11.99 8.94 1.44
N TYR A 168 -12.21 9.76 0.41
CA TYR A 168 -11.20 10.02 -0.59
C TYR A 168 -10.14 10.96 -0.01
N PHE A 169 -8.89 10.51 0.00
CA PHE A 169 -7.75 11.29 0.45
C PHE A 169 -6.74 11.41 -0.70
N GLU A 170 -6.35 12.63 -1.01
CA GLU A 170 -5.41 12.94 -2.08
C GLU A 170 -4.17 13.65 -1.51
N PRO A 171 -3.08 12.91 -1.25
CA PRO A 171 -1.80 13.49 -0.90
C PRO A 171 -1.10 14.00 -2.17
N PHE A 172 -0.81 15.30 -2.24
CA PHE A 172 0.00 15.85 -3.32
C PHE A 172 1.48 15.78 -2.96
N PHE A 173 2.31 15.36 -3.90
CA PHE A 173 3.76 15.36 -3.74
C PHE A 173 4.29 16.80 -3.71
N ARG A 174 5.39 17.04 -2.97
CA ARG A 174 6.06 18.36 -2.97
C ARG A 174 6.54 18.80 -4.35
N PHE A 175 6.80 17.83 -5.24
CA PHE A 175 7.24 18.06 -6.61
C PHE A 175 6.54 17.06 -7.54
N PRO A 176 6.31 17.43 -8.82
CA PRO A 176 5.76 16.52 -9.81
C PRO A 176 6.70 15.32 -10.01
N LEU A 177 6.17 14.10 -9.86
CA LEU A 177 6.92 12.87 -10.02
C LEU A 177 7.05 12.52 -11.51
N LEU A 178 8.08 13.06 -12.13
CA LEU A 178 8.45 12.81 -13.53
C LEU A 178 9.13 11.45 -13.70
N GLY A 179 9.18 10.95 -14.94
CA GLY A 179 9.84 9.68 -15.26
C GLY A 179 11.28 9.62 -14.75
N GLY A 180 11.59 8.54 -14.03
CA GLY A 180 12.86 8.28 -13.37
C GLY A 180 13.02 8.92 -11.99
N TRP A 181 12.08 9.74 -11.54
CA TRP A 181 12.12 10.33 -10.19
C TRP A 181 11.50 9.38 -9.16
N LYS A 182 11.94 9.54 -7.91
CA LYS A 182 11.45 8.81 -6.73
C LYS A 182 10.93 9.79 -5.68
N ASN A 183 9.93 9.39 -4.94
CA ASN A 183 9.40 10.10 -3.79
C ASN A 183 9.25 9.11 -2.62
N TYR A 184 9.34 9.65 -1.41
CA TYR A 184 9.23 8.90 -0.19
C TYR A 184 8.42 9.72 0.82
N TYR A 185 7.43 9.08 1.42
CA TYR A 185 6.54 9.73 2.39
C TYR A 185 5.91 8.71 3.32
N TRP A 186 5.38 9.22 4.42
CA TRP A 186 4.47 8.51 5.29
C TRP A 186 3.09 9.14 5.20
N PHE A 187 2.07 8.31 5.23
CA PHE A 187 0.75 8.78 5.60
C PHE A 187 0.16 7.83 6.63
N GLY A 188 -0.67 8.37 7.50
CA GLY A 188 -1.32 7.58 8.52
C GLY A 188 -2.70 8.11 8.85
N TYR A 189 -3.50 7.24 9.44
CA TYR A 189 -4.84 7.56 9.90
C TYR A 189 -5.20 6.67 11.08
N THR A 190 -6.15 7.15 11.88
CA THR A 190 -6.71 6.40 12.99
C THR A 190 -8.16 6.05 12.68
N MET A 191 -8.62 4.92 13.20
CA MET A 191 -10.03 4.53 13.14
C MET A 191 -10.52 4.03 14.51
N PRO A 192 -11.82 4.16 14.80
CA PRO A 192 -12.40 3.61 16.01
C PRO A 192 -12.21 2.09 16.03
N LEU A 193 -11.97 1.54 17.22
CA LEU A 193 -11.76 0.10 17.38
C LEU A 193 -12.90 -0.77 16.79
N PRO A 194 -14.21 -0.42 16.91
CA PRO A 194 -15.30 -1.21 16.31
C PRO A 194 -15.26 -1.34 14.78
N SER A 195 -14.59 -0.41 14.11
CA SER A 195 -14.40 -0.41 12.65
C SER A 195 -13.25 -1.33 12.24
N ALA A 196 -12.20 -1.41 13.06
CA ALA A 196 -11.02 -2.26 12.81
C ALA A 196 -11.16 -3.70 13.31
N LEU A 197 -11.99 -3.92 14.33
CA LEU A 197 -12.01 -5.15 15.11
C LEU A 197 -13.43 -5.70 15.27
N LYS A 198 -13.55 -7.02 15.17
CA LYS A 198 -14.78 -7.76 15.53
C LYS A 198 -14.52 -8.66 16.72
N ARG A 199 -15.53 -8.85 17.56
CA ARG A 199 -15.46 -9.70 18.75
C ARG A 199 -16.59 -10.73 18.73
N HIS A 200 -16.26 -11.98 18.99
CA HIS A 200 -17.23 -13.08 19.12
C HIS A 200 -16.72 -14.09 20.14
N ASN A 201 -17.56 -14.46 21.13
CA ASN A 201 -17.24 -15.45 22.17
C ASN A 201 -15.89 -15.24 22.88
N GLY A 202 -15.54 -13.98 23.18
CA GLY A 202 -14.27 -13.63 23.83
C GLY A 202 -13.03 -13.68 22.93
N VAL A 203 -13.20 -14.03 21.65
CA VAL A 203 -12.15 -13.97 20.63
C VAL A 203 -12.29 -12.67 19.83
N TYR A 204 -11.17 -12.00 19.66
CA TYR A 204 -11.00 -10.78 18.87
C TYR A 204 -10.46 -11.16 17.50
N MET A 205 -11.09 -10.63 16.45
CA MET A 205 -10.69 -10.83 15.06
C MET A 205 -10.34 -9.48 14.43
N VAL A 206 -9.17 -9.43 13.82
CA VAL A 206 -8.69 -8.27 13.06
C VAL A 206 -8.56 -8.68 11.62
N LYS A 207 -9.18 -7.89 10.73
CA LYS A 207 -9.04 -8.03 9.29
C LYS A 207 -8.00 -7.01 8.82
N VAL A 208 -6.90 -7.50 8.27
CA VAL A 208 -5.82 -6.68 7.73
C VAL A 208 -5.76 -6.85 6.22
N SER A 209 -5.66 -5.73 5.51
CA SER A 209 -5.39 -5.73 4.07
C SER A 209 -3.89 -5.86 3.83
N ALA A 210 -3.47 -6.95 3.17
CA ALA A 210 -2.09 -7.27 2.82
C ALA A 210 -1.68 -6.62 1.48
N GLN A 211 -2.08 -5.36 1.30
CA GLN A 211 -1.70 -4.50 0.18
C GLN A 211 -1.73 -3.02 0.59
N PRO A 212 -1.04 -2.12 -0.14
CA PRO A 212 -1.16 -0.67 0.02
C PRO A 212 -2.59 -0.16 -0.03
N THR A 213 -2.88 0.94 0.68
CA THR A 213 -4.15 1.65 0.47
C THR A 213 -3.97 2.56 -0.74
N VAL A 214 -4.50 2.13 -1.89
CA VAL A 214 -4.45 2.86 -3.16
C VAL A 214 -5.84 2.92 -3.78
N SER A 215 -6.08 3.89 -4.65
CA SER A 215 -7.35 4.02 -5.39
C SER A 215 -7.35 3.27 -6.72
N ASP A 216 -6.19 3.15 -7.35
CA ASP A 216 -5.98 2.47 -8.62
C ASP A 216 -4.98 1.31 -8.48
N PRO A 217 -5.05 0.28 -9.35
CA PRO A 217 -4.11 -0.83 -9.34
C PRO A 217 -2.66 -0.36 -9.48
N LEU A 218 -1.79 -0.87 -8.62
CA LEU A 218 -0.39 -0.44 -8.60
C LEU A 218 0.56 -1.61 -8.35
N GLN A 219 1.64 -1.69 -9.11
CA GLN A 219 2.67 -2.71 -8.91
C GLN A 219 3.55 -2.37 -7.70
N VAL A 220 3.79 -3.38 -6.87
CA VAL A 220 4.62 -3.30 -5.66
C VAL A 220 5.75 -4.32 -5.76
N ASP A 221 7.00 -3.85 -5.71
CA ASP A 221 8.20 -4.70 -5.72
C ASP A 221 8.35 -5.45 -4.39
N LYS A 222 8.33 -4.71 -3.28
CA LYS A 222 8.48 -5.27 -1.94
C LYS A 222 7.56 -4.61 -0.92
N ALA A 223 6.83 -5.41 -0.16
CA ALA A 223 5.91 -4.95 0.87
C ALA A 223 6.14 -5.68 2.20
N PHE A 224 6.10 -4.91 3.28
CA PHE A 224 6.10 -5.40 4.66
C PHE A 224 4.81 -5.00 5.36
N PHE A 225 4.11 -5.95 5.95
CA PHE A 225 2.91 -5.70 6.74
C PHE A 225 3.18 -6.07 8.18
N ARG A 226 3.08 -5.11 9.09
CA ARG A 226 3.34 -5.29 10.52
C ARG A 226 2.09 -5.02 11.32
N VAL A 227 1.65 -6.00 12.10
CA VAL A 227 0.45 -5.89 12.94
C VAL A 227 0.85 -6.02 14.39
N MET A 228 0.70 -4.94 15.15
CA MET A 228 0.99 -4.89 16.58
C MET A 228 -0.31 -5.09 17.36
N LEU A 229 -0.36 -6.21 18.08
CA LEU A 229 -1.47 -6.55 18.96
C LEU A 229 -1.39 -5.79 20.30
N PRO A 230 -2.51 -5.61 21.01
CA PRO A 230 -2.49 -5.05 22.36
C PRO A 230 -1.59 -5.85 23.30
N GLU A 231 -1.07 -5.17 24.31
CA GLU A 231 -0.30 -5.80 25.38
C GLU A 231 -1.18 -6.79 26.15
N GLY A 232 -0.69 -8.00 26.42
CA GLY A 232 -1.50 -9.06 27.04
C GLY A 232 -2.37 -9.86 26.06
N ALA A 233 -2.20 -9.70 24.74
CA ALA A 233 -2.81 -10.61 23.77
C ALA A 233 -2.24 -12.04 23.87
N TYR A 234 -3.11 -13.04 23.95
CA TYR A 234 -2.75 -14.46 24.04
C TYR A 234 -3.60 -15.32 23.09
N ASP A 235 -3.20 -16.59 22.90
CA ASP A 235 -3.84 -17.54 21.96
C ASP A 235 -4.00 -16.93 20.56
N VAL A 236 -2.88 -16.48 19.98
CA VAL A 236 -2.90 -15.79 18.69
C VAL A 236 -2.85 -16.81 17.55
N LYS A 237 -3.80 -16.71 16.62
CA LYS A 237 -3.88 -17.55 15.42
C LYS A 237 -3.91 -16.65 14.18
N LEU A 238 -2.99 -16.92 13.27
CA LEU A 238 -2.91 -16.27 11.97
C LEU A 238 -3.58 -17.18 10.94
N VAL A 239 -4.54 -16.65 10.19
CA VAL A 239 -5.13 -17.32 9.03
C VAL A 239 -4.83 -16.48 7.81
N GLU A 240 -4.00 -17.04 6.94
CA GLU A 240 -3.61 -16.44 5.67
C GLU A 240 -4.57 -16.89 4.58
N THR A 241 -5.03 -15.95 3.75
CA THR A 241 -5.97 -16.25 2.66
C THR A 241 -5.22 -16.53 1.34
N GLU A 242 -3.94 -16.18 1.24
CA GLU A 242 -3.16 -16.32 -0.01
C GLU A 242 -1.80 -16.99 0.22
N PRO A 243 -1.39 -17.94 -0.64
CA PRO A 243 -0.13 -18.69 -0.50
C PRO A 243 1.13 -17.88 -0.83
N SER A 244 1.00 -16.65 -1.36
CA SER A 244 2.14 -15.77 -1.69
C SER A 244 2.67 -14.97 -0.50
N VAL A 245 2.10 -15.21 0.68
CA VAL A 245 2.35 -14.46 1.90
C VAL A 245 3.34 -15.24 2.76
N LYS A 246 4.51 -14.65 3.07
CA LYS A 246 5.44 -15.25 4.02
C LYS A 246 5.23 -14.62 5.39
N ALA A 247 4.59 -15.34 6.31
CA ALA A 247 4.59 -14.97 7.73
C ALA A 247 6.02 -14.98 8.28
N LEU A 248 6.43 -13.84 8.79
CA LEU A 248 7.65 -13.66 9.58
C LEU A 248 7.30 -13.63 11.07
N GLU A 249 8.31 -13.91 11.87
CA GLU A 249 8.25 -14.21 13.31
C GLU A 249 7.43 -13.22 14.16
N VAL A 250 7.00 -13.73 15.32
CA VAL A 250 6.35 -12.92 16.36
C VAL A 250 7.42 -12.21 17.19
N GLU A 251 7.68 -10.94 16.88
CA GLU A 251 8.59 -10.12 17.65
C GLU A 251 7.88 -9.43 18.82
N LYS A 252 8.62 -9.13 19.89
CA LYS A 252 8.14 -8.25 20.96
C LYS A 252 8.56 -6.81 20.66
N TYR A 253 7.58 -5.92 20.56
CA TYR A 253 7.78 -4.50 20.36
C TYR A 253 7.39 -3.70 21.60
N TYR A 254 8.21 -2.72 21.98
CA TYR A 254 8.05 -1.93 23.21
C TYR A 254 7.81 -0.45 22.88
N PRO A 255 6.56 -0.05 22.53
CA PRO A 255 6.21 1.36 22.39
C PRO A 255 6.10 2.05 23.75
N THR A 256 5.90 3.37 23.74
CA THR A 256 5.67 4.17 24.95
C THR A 256 4.56 3.58 25.82
N LEU A 257 4.77 3.53 27.14
CA LEU A 257 3.85 2.93 28.13
C LEU A 257 3.55 1.43 27.92
N SER A 258 4.45 0.69 27.28
CA SER A 258 4.40 -0.78 27.19
C SER A 258 5.33 -1.41 28.21
N TYR A 259 4.82 -2.31 29.05
CA TYR A 259 5.60 -2.91 30.14
C TYR A 259 5.98 -4.37 29.87
N LEU A 260 5.04 -5.17 29.36
CA LEU A 260 5.20 -6.59 29.03
C LEU A 260 5.66 -6.81 27.58
N GLY A 261 5.54 -5.78 26.74
CA GLY A 261 5.81 -5.83 25.31
C GLY A 261 4.57 -6.25 24.50
N LYS A 262 4.37 -5.60 23.35
CA LYS A 262 3.33 -5.94 22.38
C LYS A 262 3.83 -7.02 21.42
N LYS A 263 2.96 -7.97 21.06
CA LYS A 263 3.25 -8.96 20.03
C LYS A 263 3.08 -8.31 18.66
N GLN A 264 4.11 -8.38 17.83
CA GLN A 264 4.11 -7.89 16.45
C GLN A 264 4.19 -9.07 15.50
N PHE A 265 3.31 -9.09 14.50
CA PHE A 265 3.35 -10.03 13.38
C PHE A 265 3.87 -9.30 12.17
N SER A 266 4.86 -9.88 11.51
CA SER A 266 5.42 -9.34 10.28
C SER A 266 5.07 -10.26 9.13
N VAL A 267 4.76 -9.69 7.99
CA VAL A 267 4.40 -10.43 6.78
C VAL A 267 5.09 -9.77 5.60
N GLU A 268 5.80 -10.57 4.81
CA GLU A 268 6.49 -10.10 3.61
C GLU A 268 5.79 -10.61 2.35
N ARG A 269 5.63 -9.70 1.39
CA ARG A 269 5.11 -9.98 0.05
C ARG A 269 5.96 -9.24 -0.99
N SER A 270 6.25 -9.89 -2.10
CA SER A 270 7.02 -9.32 -3.21
C SER A 270 6.31 -9.52 -4.54
N ASP A 271 6.63 -8.66 -5.51
CA ASP A 271 6.22 -8.77 -6.91
C ASP A 271 4.72 -9.03 -7.12
N PHE A 272 3.88 -8.17 -6.55
CA PHE A 272 2.42 -8.27 -6.69
C PHE A 272 1.80 -6.97 -7.19
N VAL A 273 0.58 -7.08 -7.71
CA VAL A 273 -0.26 -5.93 -8.06
C VAL A 273 -1.24 -5.70 -6.92
N ALA A 274 -1.20 -4.51 -6.34
CA ALA A 274 -2.15 -4.07 -5.36
C ALA A 274 -3.42 -3.62 -6.07
N ASP A 275 -4.47 -4.46 -6.06
CA ASP A 275 -5.75 -4.14 -6.69
C ASP A 275 -6.80 -3.84 -5.60
N PRO A 276 -7.35 -2.62 -5.54
CA PRO A 276 -8.42 -2.27 -4.61
C PRO A 276 -9.69 -3.13 -4.75
N ALA A 277 -9.95 -3.69 -5.94
CA ALA A 277 -11.13 -4.52 -6.17
C ALA A 277 -10.99 -5.93 -5.58
N SER A 278 -9.76 -6.43 -5.44
CA SER A 278 -9.46 -7.79 -4.97
C SER A 278 -8.38 -7.80 -3.89
N PRO A 279 -8.62 -7.18 -2.71
CA PRO A 279 -7.59 -7.06 -1.69
C PRO A 279 -7.25 -8.41 -1.05
N ALA A 280 -5.96 -8.76 -1.08
CA ALA A 280 -5.44 -9.84 -0.26
C ALA A 280 -5.66 -9.50 1.22
N THR A 281 -6.19 -10.45 2.00
CA THR A 281 -6.55 -10.22 3.40
C THR A 281 -5.96 -11.25 4.34
N ILE A 282 -5.58 -10.79 5.51
CA ILE A 282 -5.01 -11.59 6.59
C ILE A 282 -5.94 -11.44 7.79
N TYR A 283 -6.29 -12.57 8.40
CA TYR A 283 -7.13 -12.62 9.58
C TYR A 283 -6.29 -13.00 10.79
N ILE A 284 -6.32 -12.15 11.82
CA ILE A 284 -5.62 -12.40 13.08
C ILE A 284 -6.66 -12.56 14.17
N PHE A 285 -6.65 -13.73 14.80
CA PHE A 285 -7.49 -14.06 15.95
C PHE A 285 -6.66 -14.04 17.21
N TYR A 286 -7.16 -13.44 18.29
CA TYR A 286 -6.51 -13.50 19.59
C TYR A 286 -7.54 -13.35 20.72
N ARG A 287 -7.11 -13.68 21.93
CA ARG A 287 -7.84 -13.41 23.16
C ARG A 287 -7.16 -12.28 23.94
N PHE A 288 -7.98 -11.52 24.65
CA PHE A 288 -7.53 -10.40 25.47
C PHE A 288 -8.35 -10.31 26.75
N SER A 289 -7.67 -10.15 27.89
CA SER A 289 -8.32 -9.92 29.19
C SER A 289 -8.28 -8.43 29.53
N SER A 290 -9.44 -7.85 29.84
CA SER A 290 -9.56 -6.43 30.20
C SER A 290 -8.74 -6.04 31.43
N ILE A 291 -8.33 -6.99 32.27
CA ILE A 291 -7.46 -6.73 33.42
C ILE A 291 -6.12 -6.13 32.99
N HIS A 292 -5.64 -6.42 31.77
CA HIS A 292 -4.41 -5.85 31.23
C HIS A 292 -4.52 -4.33 30.99
N LEU A 293 -5.73 -3.77 30.84
CA LEU A 293 -5.92 -2.31 30.75
C LEU A 293 -5.58 -1.60 32.07
N LEU A 294 -5.56 -2.31 33.20
CA LEU A 294 -5.21 -1.74 34.50
C LEU A 294 -3.70 -1.63 34.70
N VAL A 295 -2.87 -2.29 33.88
CA VAL A 295 -1.40 -2.30 34.06
C VAL A 295 -0.80 -0.89 34.01
N PRO A 296 -1.10 -0.03 33.02
CA PRO A 296 -0.58 1.34 33.02
C PRO A 296 -1.04 2.17 34.23
N ILE A 297 -2.28 1.96 34.69
CA ILE A 297 -2.84 2.64 35.87
C ILE A 297 -2.10 2.19 37.14
N ALA A 298 -1.83 0.88 37.27
CA ALA A 298 -1.09 0.32 38.39
C ALA A 298 0.36 0.85 38.44
N VAL A 299 1.02 0.98 37.28
CA VAL A 299 2.37 1.56 37.22
C VAL A 299 2.35 3.05 37.59
N LEU A 300 1.37 3.81 37.10
CA LEU A 300 1.22 5.21 37.50
C LEU A 300 0.96 5.36 39.00
N ALA A 301 0.11 4.52 39.57
CA ALA A 301 -0.16 4.48 41.00
C ALA A 301 1.11 4.16 41.82
N LEU A 302 1.94 3.23 41.34
CA LEU A 302 3.23 2.90 41.95
C LEU A 302 4.19 4.10 41.93
N ILE A 303 4.26 4.84 40.82
CA ILE A 303 5.09 6.04 40.69
C ILE A 303 4.61 7.13 41.66
N LEU A 304 3.30 7.39 41.72
CA LEU A 304 2.72 8.36 42.65
C LEU A 304 2.95 7.95 44.11
N PHE A 305 2.82 6.66 44.42
CA PHE A 305 3.13 6.12 45.73
C PHE A 305 4.61 6.31 46.10
N ALA A 306 5.54 6.06 45.17
CA ALA A 306 6.97 6.29 45.39
C ALA A 306 7.27 7.77 45.65
N ILE A 307 6.64 8.69 44.92
CA ILE A 307 6.77 10.13 45.15
C ILE A 307 6.23 10.51 46.53
N LEU A 308 5.07 9.98 46.93
CA LEU A 308 4.50 10.20 48.26
C LEU A 308 5.45 9.75 49.36
N VAL A 309 6.02 8.55 49.25
CA VAL A 309 7.01 8.01 50.19
C VAL A 309 8.23 8.93 50.27
N LEU A 310 8.77 9.39 49.13
CA LEU A 310 9.91 10.32 49.11
C LEU A 310 9.59 11.65 49.81
N VAL A 311 8.38 12.19 49.64
CA VAL A 311 7.93 13.41 50.33
C VAL A 311 7.83 13.17 51.83
N LEU A 312 7.25 12.05 52.25
CA LEU A 312 7.14 11.69 53.67
C LEU A 312 8.51 11.51 54.32
N VAL A 313 9.43 10.80 53.68
CA VAL A 313 10.81 10.62 54.16
C VAL A 313 11.54 11.96 54.28
N ARG A 314 11.39 12.87 53.32
CA ARG A 314 11.98 14.22 53.41
C ARG A 314 11.41 15.05 54.56
N ARG A 315 10.12 14.88 54.87
CA ARG A 315 9.45 15.58 55.96
C ARG A 315 9.84 15.02 57.33
N CYS A 316 10.08 13.72 57.40
CA CYS A 316 10.72 13.06 58.53
C CYS A 316 12.24 13.29 58.50
N ARG A 317 12.71 14.53 58.73
CA ARG A 317 14.13 14.73 59.07
C ARG A 317 14.42 13.92 60.34
N PRO A 318 15.54 13.17 60.42
CA PRO A 318 15.97 12.60 61.69
C PRO A 318 16.20 13.77 62.65
N VAL A 319 15.52 13.75 63.80
CA VAL A 319 15.93 14.53 64.95
C VAL A 319 17.28 13.96 65.35
N LEU A 320 18.37 14.61 64.93
CA LEU A 320 19.70 14.35 65.46
C LEU A 320 19.65 14.69 66.95
N LEU A 321 19.60 13.65 67.78
CA LEU A 321 19.86 13.68 69.22
C LEU A 321 21.36 13.82 69.46
#